data_AF-A0A225DVG8-F1
#
_entry.id   AF-A0A225DVG8-F1
#
_cell.length_a   1.000
_cell.length_b   1.000
_cell.length_c   1.000
_cell.angle_alpha   90.00
_cell.angle_beta   90.00
_cell.angle_gamma   90.00
#
_symmetry.space_group_name_H-M   'P 1'
#
loop_
_entity.id
_entity.type
_entity.pdbx_description
1 polymer ?
#
loop_
_entity_poly.entity_id
_entity_poly.type
_entity_poly.pdbx_seq_one_letter_code
_entity_poly.pdbx_strand_id
1 'polypeptide(L)'
;MVVTLPGAQEIANAVPVAGSEIAPLPRPDVSPELEFRFKDGDACIDAVVALSDNKTVITGHRDRKIRVWDINAHKLTNVCDMPGEVYALALHPNQTTLAINCTRFTGYENNPVDAPDEVLFLWDIPTAKEIRRFRGQRCRSSSLAFAMQGDLLITPDHDSGKIIAWQTKLGSFRILPPILTVTACAAVAVAPDGESVVATSMFNYLQFFKLPGGNQLHIERNINQAATPVFASSGRLLAHETEWGMIWIYDLTSGKRRLLSCPSARYASGLAFSPDNRLLVYSGDNTNRMSIWDVSGKSIPISTWIPSTSELVTRLAVTPDGRHLIATHTQGAVSVFRMPIDIPKWKAPPPPDQAWLDRVHKLPAEEQVKEVTADLKRRNPEFNETLSVSQHGDGRVSGCGIETGQLEDLTSLRGFPALTALTIKAKEGRGRIWDISPLSGMMLTYLDLRSNFIYDLSPLTGMPLQTFLIDHNPVTDLSPLSGMRLESFGACCTPISDLTPLGGAPLRSTWLHGTHVKDLAPLRHAPLQSITFNALQDSDLSPLANMPLVDCELFIHGNQPGTPEQLKALRGIKTLKAIDGKPAEEFWKTIDAAPPKK
;
A
#
# COMPACT_ATOMS: atom_id res chain seq x y z
N MET A 1 20.42 23.79 -50.19
CA MET A 1 21.86 23.58 -50.41
C MET A 1 22.57 24.23 -49.22
N VAL A 2 23.35 23.43 -48.49
CA VAL A 2 24.46 23.76 -47.59
C VAL A 2 24.82 25.26 -47.43
N VAL A 3 24.83 25.73 -46.15
CA VAL A 3 25.76 26.73 -45.53
C VAL A 3 25.45 28.21 -45.87
N THR A 4 25.49 29.23 -45.01
CA THR A 4 26.28 29.57 -43.80
C THR A 4 25.56 30.72 -43.06
N LEU A 5 25.68 30.81 -41.73
CA LEU A 5 25.55 32.08 -41.00
C LEU A 5 26.79 32.95 -41.26
N PRO A 6 26.67 34.30 -41.29
CA PRO A 6 27.45 35.09 -40.32
C PRO A 6 26.82 36.45 -39.94
N GLY A 7 27.24 37.01 -38.80
CA GLY A 7 27.25 38.47 -38.61
C GLY A 7 26.85 38.95 -37.22
N ALA A 8 27.83 38.97 -36.32
CA ALA A 8 27.78 39.64 -35.01
C ALA A 8 28.05 41.14 -35.12
N GLN A 9 27.60 41.91 -34.11
CA GLN A 9 28.25 43.07 -33.42
C GLN A 9 27.20 44.11 -32.99
N GLU A 10 26.95 44.27 -31.68
CA GLU A 10 27.55 45.25 -30.73
C GLU A 10 26.62 46.48 -30.57
N ILE A 11 26.39 47.19 -29.45
CA ILE A 11 26.74 47.20 -28.00
C ILE A 11 25.72 48.20 -27.38
N ALA A 12 25.28 48.02 -26.12
CA ALA A 12 25.35 49.04 -25.03
C ALA A 12 24.36 48.82 -23.85
N ASN A 13 24.93 48.39 -22.73
CA ASN A 13 24.78 48.86 -21.33
C ASN A 13 23.41 48.88 -20.61
N ALA A 14 23.29 48.05 -19.55
CA ALA A 14 23.14 48.49 -18.13
C ALA A 14 23.17 47.32 -17.09
N VAL A 15 24.11 47.40 -16.14
CA VAL A 15 24.22 47.01 -14.69
C VAL A 15 23.31 45.88 -14.09
N PRO A 16 23.85 44.98 -13.21
CA PRO A 16 23.24 43.67 -12.91
C PRO A 16 22.18 43.69 -11.78
N VAL A 17 21.09 42.93 -11.98
CA VAL A 17 20.22 42.46 -10.89
C VAL A 17 20.67 41.04 -10.53
N ALA A 18 21.20 40.88 -9.32
CA ALA A 18 21.47 39.57 -8.73
C ALA A 18 20.13 38.90 -8.36
N GLY A 19 19.47 38.34 -9.36
CA GLY A 19 18.47 37.28 -9.21
C GLY A 19 19.04 36.07 -9.93
N SER A 20 19.82 35.25 -9.23
CA SER A 20 20.03 33.89 -9.71
C SER A 20 18.70 33.17 -9.55
N GLU A 21 17.85 33.24 -10.58
CA GLU A 21 16.98 32.13 -10.94
C GLU A 21 17.88 30.90 -11.03
N ILE A 22 18.03 30.20 -9.90
CA ILE A 22 18.40 28.80 -9.97
C ILE A 22 17.14 28.15 -10.51
N ALA A 23 17.08 28.03 -11.83
CA ALA A 23 16.14 27.16 -12.50
C ALA A 23 16.10 25.84 -11.70
N PRO A 24 14.92 25.31 -11.37
CA PRO A 24 14.85 24.03 -10.68
C PRO A 24 15.70 23.05 -11.47
N LEU A 25 16.69 22.42 -10.82
CA LEU A 25 17.30 21.23 -11.40
C LEU A 25 16.12 20.29 -11.69
N PRO A 26 15.96 19.81 -12.93
CA PRO A 26 14.93 18.82 -13.22
C PRO A 26 15.06 17.70 -12.18
N ARG A 27 13.96 17.24 -11.58
CA ARG A 27 14.00 15.94 -10.90
C ARG A 27 14.48 15.00 -12.02
N PRO A 28 15.67 14.38 -11.90
CA PRO A 28 16.05 13.39 -12.89
C PRO A 28 14.92 12.36 -12.89
N ASP A 29 14.52 11.91 -14.07
CA ASP A 29 13.64 10.75 -14.17
C ASP A 29 14.32 9.61 -13.39
N VAL A 30 13.83 9.37 -12.17
CA VAL A 30 14.31 8.33 -11.25
C VAL A 30 13.50 7.05 -11.43
N SER A 31 12.67 6.99 -12.47
CA SER A 31 12.12 5.72 -12.94
C SER A 31 13.29 4.84 -13.38
N PRO A 32 13.29 3.56 -13.01
CA PRO A 32 14.26 2.64 -13.55
C PRO A 32 14.26 2.69 -15.09
N GLU A 33 15.41 2.93 -15.69
CA GLU A 33 15.56 3.03 -17.14
C GLU A 33 15.54 1.61 -17.71
N LEU A 34 14.64 1.32 -18.66
CA LEU A 34 14.64 0.04 -19.35
C LEU A 34 15.90 -0.06 -20.21
N GLU A 35 16.86 -0.91 -19.83
CA GLU A 35 18.08 -1.10 -20.60
C GLU A 35 17.85 -2.07 -21.77
N PHE A 36 17.19 -3.20 -21.49
CA PHE A 36 16.92 -4.23 -22.48
C PHE A 36 15.84 -5.20 -22.03
N ARG A 37 15.37 -6.02 -22.97
CA ARG A 37 14.40 -7.09 -22.76
C ARG A 37 14.89 -8.37 -23.40
N PHE A 38 14.70 -9.47 -22.70
CA PHE A 38 14.84 -10.82 -23.26
C PHE A 38 13.48 -11.46 -23.45
N LYS A 39 13.39 -12.34 -24.44
CA LYS A 39 12.23 -13.22 -24.64
C LYS A 39 12.69 -14.47 -25.35
N ASP A 40 12.28 -15.63 -24.84
CA ASP A 40 12.47 -16.92 -25.51
C ASP A 40 11.20 -17.75 -25.27
N GLY A 41 10.30 -17.72 -26.25
CA GLY A 41 8.94 -18.27 -26.12
C GLY A 41 7.93 -17.30 -25.52
N ASP A 42 6.66 -17.71 -25.52
CA ASP A 42 5.50 -16.90 -25.07
C ASP A 42 4.91 -17.40 -23.74
N ALA A 43 5.59 -18.32 -23.04
CA ALA A 43 5.05 -18.90 -21.82
C ALA A 43 5.14 -17.94 -20.62
N CYS A 44 4.12 -17.97 -19.76
CA CYS A 44 4.11 -17.22 -18.51
C CYS A 44 5.32 -17.60 -17.63
N ILE A 45 5.95 -16.57 -17.04
CA ILE A 45 7.05 -16.74 -16.10
C ILE A 45 6.51 -16.53 -14.68
N ASP A 46 6.60 -17.53 -13.82
CA ASP A 46 6.06 -17.45 -12.45
C ASP A 46 7.14 -17.35 -11.36
N ALA A 47 8.41 -17.48 -11.74
CA ALA A 47 9.52 -17.46 -10.81
C ALA A 47 10.78 -16.82 -11.41
N VAL A 48 11.50 -16.05 -10.60
CA VAL A 48 12.77 -15.40 -10.96
C VAL A 48 13.70 -15.35 -9.76
N VAL A 49 14.99 -15.60 -9.99
CA VAL A 49 16.06 -15.39 -9.00
C VAL A 49 17.28 -14.76 -9.68
N ALA A 50 17.99 -13.88 -8.97
CA ALA A 50 19.27 -13.30 -9.40
C ALA A 50 20.40 -13.84 -8.51
N LEU A 51 21.53 -14.20 -9.12
CA LEU A 51 22.70 -14.69 -8.39
C LEU A 51 23.55 -13.52 -7.85
N SER A 52 24.32 -13.80 -6.79
CA SER A 52 25.28 -12.86 -6.18
C SER A 52 26.43 -12.42 -7.09
N ASP A 53 26.59 -13.06 -8.24
CA ASP A 53 27.53 -12.62 -9.28
C ASP A 53 27.05 -11.38 -10.06
N ASN A 54 25.81 -10.92 -9.81
CA ASN A 54 25.15 -9.78 -10.46
C ASN A 54 25.05 -9.87 -11.98
N LYS A 55 25.34 -11.04 -12.57
CA LYS A 55 25.28 -11.27 -14.02
C LYS A 55 24.25 -12.32 -14.38
N THR A 56 23.99 -13.29 -13.50
CA THR A 56 23.16 -14.45 -13.82
C THR A 56 21.78 -14.33 -13.23
N VAL A 57 20.77 -14.44 -14.09
CA VAL A 57 19.35 -14.48 -13.72
C VAL A 57 18.76 -15.81 -14.16
N ILE A 58 17.97 -16.45 -13.31
CA ILE A 58 17.29 -17.71 -13.62
C ILE A 58 15.79 -17.49 -13.54
N THR A 59 15.06 -17.92 -14.57
CA THR A 59 13.59 -17.80 -14.66
C THR A 59 12.93 -19.16 -14.87
N GLY A 60 11.80 -19.38 -14.20
CA GLY A 60 10.97 -20.58 -14.32
C GLY A 60 9.68 -20.31 -15.11
N HIS A 61 9.40 -21.15 -16.10
CA HIS A 61 8.35 -20.93 -17.10
C HIS A 61 7.28 -22.04 -17.10
N ARG A 62 6.08 -21.69 -17.54
CA ARG A 62 4.97 -22.66 -17.77
C ARG A 62 5.16 -23.56 -18.98
N ASP A 63 6.10 -23.28 -19.89
CA ASP A 63 6.47 -24.23 -20.95
C ASP A 63 7.37 -25.38 -20.44
N ARG A 64 7.47 -25.53 -19.11
CA ARG A 64 8.26 -26.56 -18.44
C ARG A 64 9.75 -26.37 -18.66
N LYS A 65 10.21 -25.13 -18.72
CA LYS A 65 11.63 -24.81 -18.88
C LYS A 65 12.13 -23.89 -17.78
N ILE A 66 13.41 -24.06 -17.48
CA ILE A 66 14.20 -23.06 -16.78
C ILE A 66 15.13 -22.41 -17.80
N ARG A 67 15.24 -21.10 -17.73
CA ARG A 67 16.12 -20.29 -18.58
C ARG A 67 17.11 -19.55 -17.72
N VAL A 68 18.39 -19.61 -18.10
CA VAL A 68 19.51 -18.94 -17.44
C VAL A 68 20.01 -17.83 -18.35
N TRP A 69 19.94 -16.60 -17.88
CA TRP A 69 20.28 -15.40 -18.63
C TRP A 69 21.56 -14.78 -18.08
N ASP A 70 22.39 -14.27 -18.97
CA ASP A 70 23.48 -13.37 -18.65
C ASP A 70 23.04 -11.95 -18.99
N ILE A 71 22.80 -11.14 -17.96
CA ILE A 71 22.29 -9.78 -18.12
C ILE A 71 23.36 -8.83 -18.67
N ASN A 72 24.66 -9.10 -18.45
CA ASN A 72 25.74 -8.25 -18.98
C ASN A 72 26.03 -8.57 -20.45
N ALA A 73 25.92 -9.85 -20.82
CA ALA A 73 26.08 -10.30 -22.21
C ALA A 73 24.79 -10.19 -23.03
N HIS A 74 23.69 -9.74 -22.41
CA HIS A 74 22.39 -9.55 -23.02
C HIS A 74 21.87 -10.82 -23.73
N LYS A 75 22.07 -12.01 -23.14
CA LYS A 75 21.74 -13.27 -23.83
C LYS A 75 21.28 -14.40 -22.91
N LEU A 76 20.50 -15.29 -23.50
CA LEU A 76 20.22 -16.61 -22.97
C LEU A 76 21.49 -17.47 -23.02
N THR A 77 21.87 -18.05 -21.89
CA THR A 77 23.08 -18.88 -21.79
C THR A 77 22.75 -20.37 -21.70
N ASN A 78 21.64 -20.72 -21.06
CA ASN A 78 21.24 -22.11 -20.90
C ASN A 78 19.72 -22.25 -20.81
N VAL A 79 19.21 -23.38 -21.30
CA VAL A 79 17.81 -23.79 -21.23
C VAL A 79 17.77 -25.23 -20.74
N CYS A 80 16.98 -25.48 -19.69
CA CYS A 80 16.83 -26.80 -19.10
C CYS A 80 15.36 -27.23 -19.15
N ASP A 81 15.10 -28.42 -19.67
CA ASP A 81 13.76 -29.00 -19.67
C ASP A 81 13.42 -29.57 -18.30
N MET A 82 12.21 -29.24 -17.83
CA MET A 82 11.69 -29.63 -16.54
C MET A 82 10.57 -30.65 -16.70
N PRO A 83 10.35 -31.52 -15.68
CA PRO A 83 9.30 -32.53 -15.76
C PRO A 83 7.88 -31.94 -15.76
N GLY A 84 7.69 -30.66 -15.40
CA GLY A 84 6.42 -29.96 -15.31
C GLY A 84 6.60 -28.44 -15.36
N GLU A 85 5.49 -27.70 -15.30
CA GLU A 85 5.47 -26.23 -15.31
C GLU A 85 6.15 -25.70 -14.04
N VAL A 86 6.99 -24.67 -14.16
CA VAL A 86 7.81 -24.17 -13.04
C VAL A 86 7.10 -23.01 -12.34
N TYR A 87 6.73 -23.20 -11.07
CA TYR A 87 5.95 -22.21 -10.31
C TYR A 87 6.75 -21.41 -9.29
N ALA A 88 7.84 -21.98 -8.77
CA ALA A 88 8.64 -21.35 -7.73
C ALA A 88 10.10 -21.79 -7.81
N LEU A 89 10.99 -20.85 -7.47
CA LEU A 89 12.44 -21.03 -7.42
C LEU A 89 12.97 -20.42 -6.13
N ALA A 90 13.95 -21.06 -5.48
CA ALA A 90 14.78 -20.43 -4.46
C ALA A 90 16.24 -20.79 -4.66
N LEU A 91 17.10 -19.79 -4.50
CA LEU A 91 18.53 -19.95 -4.55
C LEU A 91 19.05 -20.37 -3.17
N HIS A 92 19.84 -21.44 -3.13
CA HIS A 92 20.51 -21.85 -1.91
C HIS A 92 21.60 -20.82 -1.54
N PRO A 93 21.89 -20.59 -0.25
CA PRO A 93 22.94 -19.64 0.18
C PRO A 93 24.33 -19.88 -0.43
N ASN A 94 24.61 -21.10 -0.88
CA ASN A 94 25.86 -21.48 -1.56
C ASN A 94 25.97 -20.95 -3.01
N GLN A 95 24.90 -20.38 -3.57
CA GLN A 95 24.84 -19.81 -4.93
C GLN A 95 25.05 -20.79 -6.09
N THR A 96 25.19 -22.09 -5.81
CA THR A 96 25.38 -23.15 -6.81
C THR A 96 24.21 -24.12 -6.86
N THR A 97 23.30 -24.08 -5.88
CA THR A 97 22.15 -24.97 -5.80
C THR A 97 20.84 -24.18 -5.90
N LEU A 98 19.90 -24.70 -6.68
CA LEU A 98 18.57 -24.14 -6.89
C LEU A 98 17.51 -25.14 -6.43
N ALA A 99 16.56 -24.71 -5.61
CA ALA A 99 15.33 -25.45 -5.35
C ALA A 99 14.28 -25.05 -6.37
N ILE A 100 13.58 -26.04 -6.92
CA ILE A 100 12.60 -25.86 -7.99
C ILE A 100 11.33 -26.62 -7.61
N ASN A 101 10.17 -25.95 -7.68
CA ASN A 101 8.87 -26.59 -7.60
C ASN A 101 8.20 -26.58 -8.97
N CYS A 102 7.84 -27.77 -9.47
CA CYS A 102 7.17 -27.95 -10.75
C CYS A 102 5.91 -28.79 -10.63
N THR A 103 4.87 -28.47 -11.40
CA THR A 103 3.63 -29.25 -11.44
C THR A 103 3.34 -29.77 -12.84
N ARG A 104 2.95 -31.04 -12.95
CA ARG A 104 2.37 -31.61 -14.17
C ARG A 104 0.86 -31.40 -14.15
N PHE A 105 0.39 -30.17 -14.34
CA PHE A 105 -1.04 -29.90 -14.41
C PHE A 105 -1.50 -30.00 -15.86
N THR A 106 -2.42 -30.91 -16.17
CA THR A 106 -3.07 -31.01 -17.50
C THR A 106 -4.58 -30.80 -17.36
N GLY A 107 -5.00 -29.66 -16.82
CA GLY A 107 -6.41 -29.28 -16.72
C GLY A 107 -7.26 -30.11 -15.75
N TYR A 108 -8.46 -29.61 -15.43
CA TYR A 108 -9.35 -30.17 -14.41
C TYR A 108 -10.05 -31.47 -14.83
N GLU A 109 -10.09 -31.82 -16.11
CA GLU A 109 -10.99 -32.90 -16.59
C GLU A 109 -10.29 -34.19 -17.00
N ASN A 110 -8.95 -34.23 -17.12
CA ASN A 110 -8.24 -35.41 -17.65
C ASN A 110 -6.89 -35.69 -16.97
N ASN A 111 -6.78 -35.46 -15.66
CA ASN A 111 -5.59 -35.90 -14.95
C ASN A 111 -5.74 -37.40 -14.60
N PRO A 112 -4.90 -38.32 -15.12
CA PRO A 112 -4.98 -39.71 -14.71
C PRO A 112 -4.74 -39.80 -13.20
N VAL A 113 -5.48 -40.69 -12.53
CA VAL A 113 -5.50 -40.87 -11.07
C VAL A 113 -4.09 -41.11 -10.47
N ASP A 114 -3.12 -41.47 -11.31
CA ASP A 114 -1.72 -41.76 -10.98
C ASP A 114 -0.68 -40.76 -11.56
N ALA A 115 -1.09 -39.61 -12.10
CA ALA A 115 -0.13 -38.59 -12.53
C ALA A 115 0.66 -38.09 -11.30
N PRO A 116 2.01 -38.14 -11.30
CA PRO A 116 2.76 -37.73 -10.13
C PRO A 116 2.50 -36.25 -9.84
N ASP A 117 1.81 -36.04 -8.73
CA ASP A 117 1.66 -34.76 -8.05
C ASP A 117 3.05 -34.12 -7.91
N GLU A 118 3.17 -32.86 -8.30
CA GLU A 118 4.17 -31.86 -7.90
C GLU A 118 5.58 -32.36 -7.53
N VAL A 119 6.55 -31.96 -8.34
CA VAL A 119 7.94 -32.40 -8.21
C VAL A 119 8.77 -31.26 -7.63
N LEU A 120 9.21 -31.44 -6.38
CA LEU A 120 10.19 -30.59 -5.72
C LEU A 120 11.58 -31.22 -5.84
N PHE A 121 12.59 -30.46 -6.27
CA PHE A 121 13.96 -30.97 -6.40
C PHE A 121 15.02 -29.89 -6.21
N LEU A 122 16.22 -30.34 -5.86
CA LEU A 122 17.45 -29.56 -5.85
C LEU A 122 18.19 -29.79 -7.16
N TRP A 123 18.72 -28.71 -7.70
CA TRP A 123 19.40 -28.67 -8.99
C TRP A 123 20.73 -27.93 -8.86
N ASP A 124 21.76 -28.49 -9.49
CA ASP A 124 23.07 -27.87 -9.56
C ASP A 124 23.11 -26.90 -10.73
N ILE A 125 23.32 -25.62 -10.44
CA ILE A 125 23.30 -24.54 -11.43
C ILE A 125 24.47 -24.69 -12.43
N PRO A 126 25.73 -24.89 -12.00
CA PRO A 126 26.85 -24.98 -12.93
C PRO A 126 26.77 -26.16 -13.90
N THR A 127 26.36 -27.34 -13.41
CA THR A 127 26.32 -28.57 -14.23
C THR A 127 24.98 -28.80 -14.91
N ALA A 128 23.96 -28.03 -14.56
CA ALA A 128 22.58 -28.21 -14.99
C ALA A 128 22.08 -29.65 -14.76
N LYS A 129 22.31 -30.18 -13.54
CA LYS A 129 21.92 -31.54 -13.17
C LYS A 129 21.08 -31.57 -11.91
N GLU A 130 20.15 -32.51 -11.88
CA GLU A 130 19.39 -32.84 -10.67
C GLU A 130 20.33 -33.38 -9.59
N ILE A 131 20.32 -32.74 -8.42
CA ILE A 131 21.03 -33.22 -7.22
C ILE A 131 20.14 -34.19 -6.47
N ARG A 132 18.87 -33.82 -6.27
CA ARG A 132 17.94 -34.59 -5.43
C ARG A 132 16.50 -34.27 -5.74
N ARG A 133 15.65 -35.30 -5.79
CA ARG A 133 14.20 -35.17 -5.81
C ARG A 133 13.58 -35.48 -4.45
N PHE A 134 12.68 -34.62 -4.00
CA PHE A 134 11.87 -34.85 -2.80
C PHE A 134 10.58 -35.56 -3.20
N ARG A 135 10.13 -36.52 -2.39
CA ARG A 135 8.92 -37.32 -2.62
C ARG A 135 8.09 -37.42 -1.32
N GLY A 136 6.77 -37.49 -1.45
CA GLY A 136 5.87 -37.96 -0.38
C GLY A 136 4.91 -36.94 0.23
N GLN A 137 5.06 -35.64 0.01
CA GLN A 137 4.06 -34.62 0.36
C GLN A 137 3.74 -33.76 -0.85
N ARG A 138 2.47 -33.36 -0.97
CA ARG A 138 2.01 -32.35 -1.94
C ARG A 138 2.40 -30.96 -1.45
N CYS A 139 2.73 -30.05 -2.36
CA CYS A 139 3.21 -28.70 -2.08
C CYS A 139 2.70 -27.76 -3.18
N ARG A 140 1.37 -27.53 -3.16
CA ARG A 140 0.65 -26.72 -4.15
C ARG A 140 0.88 -25.24 -3.95
N SER A 141 2.13 -24.80 -4.01
CA SER A 141 2.46 -23.40 -3.76
C SER A 141 3.46 -22.81 -4.74
N SER A 142 3.22 -21.53 -5.01
CA SER A 142 4.09 -20.60 -5.73
C SER A 142 5.23 -20.03 -4.87
N SER A 143 5.49 -20.61 -3.68
CA SER A 143 6.49 -20.10 -2.73
C SER A 143 7.32 -21.22 -2.08
N LEU A 144 8.63 -21.01 -2.00
CA LEU A 144 9.59 -21.88 -1.31
C LEU A 144 10.84 -21.09 -0.91
N ALA A 145 11.50 -21.46 0.18
CA ALA A 145 12.65 -20.72 0.70
C ALA A 145 13.62 -21.61 1.49
N PHE A 146 14.93 -21.38 1.33
CA PHE A 146 15.95 -22.05 2.15
C PHE A 146 16.08 -21.40 3.52
N ALA A 147 16.32 -22.23 4.54
CA ALA A 147 16.54 -21.85 5.92
C ALA A 147 17.71 -22.63 6.53
N MET A 148 18.18 -22.22 7.70
CA MET A 148 19.28 -22.80 8.45
C MET A 148 20.53 -22.96 7.57
N GLN A 149 20.96 -21.86 6.94
CA GLN A 149 22.09 -21.86 5.99
C GLN A 149 21.94 -22.87 4.83
N GLY A 150 20.68 -23.17 4.48
CA GLY A 150 20.34 -24.09 3.40
C GLY A 150 20.26 -25.57 3.81
N ASP A 151 20.38 -25.89 5.10
CA ASP A 151 20.12 -27.25 5.58
C ASP A 151 18.62 -27.63 5.51
N LEU A 152 17.73 -26.64 5.54
CA LEU A 152 16.29 -26.82 5.40
C LEU A 152 15.76 -26.07 4.17
N LEU A 153 14.82 -26.69 3.47
CA LEU A 153 13.96 -26.05 2.48
C LEU A 153 12.54 -26.02 3.05
N ILE A 154 11.92 -24.84 3.09
CA ILE A 154 10.58 -24.63 3.62
C ILE A 154 9.61 -24.46 2.46
N THR A 155 8.53 -25.24 2.48
CA THR A 155 7.44 -25.14 1.52
C THR A 155 6.09 -25.10 2.24
N PRO A 156 5.15 -24.25 1.82
CA PRO A 156 3.78 -24.33 2.28
C PRO A 156 2.99 -25.33 1.42
N ASP A 157 2.09 -26.05 2.06
CA ASP A 157 1.07 -26.83 1.39
C ASP A 157 -0.25 -26.08 1.42
N HIS A 158 -0.74 -25.71 0.24
CA HIS A 158 -1.96 -24.92 0.08
C HIS A 158 -3.19 -25.65 0.61
N ASP A 159 -3.31 -26.95 0.35
CA ASP A 159 -4.53 -27.71 0.66
C ASP A 159 -4.66 -28.05 2.14
N SER A 160 -3.56 -28.43 2.80
CA SER A 160 -3.60 -28.81 4.22
C SER A 160 -3.23 -27.68 5.19
N GLY A 161 -2.76 -26.53 4.69
CA GLY A 161 -2.27 -25.44 5.54
C GLY A 161 -0.97 -25.78 6.26
N LYS A 162 -0.28 -26.86 5.90
CA LYS A 162 0.95 -27.28 6.57
C LYS A 162 2.15 -26.53 6.03
N ILE A 163 3.12 -26.31 6.90
CA ILE A 163 4.45 -25.87 6.51
C ILE A 163 5.37 -27.07 6.61
N ILE A 164 5.99 -27.44 5.50
CA ILE A 164 6.85 -28.62 5.38
C ILE A 164 8.30 -28.16 5.34
N ALA A 165 9.11 -28.72 6.23
CA ALA A 165 10.56 -28.54 6.25
C ALA A 165 11.25 -29.79 5.70
N TRP A 166 11.89 -29.63 4.55
CA TRP A 166 12.67 -30.66 3.87
C TRP A 166 14.14 -30.52 4.25
N GLN A 167 14.74 -31.61 4.73
CA GLN A 167 16.18 -31.66 4.97
C GLN A 167 16.90 -31.83 3.64
N THR A 168 17.70 -30.84 3.25
CA THR A 168 18.23 -30.74 1.88
C THR A 168 19.25 -31.84 1.57
N LYS A 169 20.08 -32.19 2.55
CA LYS A 169 21.08 -33.26 2.44
C LYS A 169 20.46 -34.66 2.44
N LEU A 170 19.46 -34.89 3.29
CA LEU A 170 18.89 -36.23 3.54
C LEU A 170 17.69 -36.54 2.64
N GLY A 171 16.96 -35.54 2.16
CA GLY A 171 15.72 -35.72 1.40
C GLY A 171 14.49 -36.04 2.25
N SER A 172 14.65 -36.26 3.55
CA SER A 172 13.57 -36.46 4.50
C SER A 172 12.84 -35.15 4.79
N PHE A 173 11.55 -35.20 5.14
CA PHE A 173 10.78 -34.03 5.55
C PHE A 173 10.19 -34.19 6.94
N ARG A 174 9.84 -33.06 7.54
CA ARG A 174 8.96 -32.99 8.71
C ARG A 174 7.96 -31.86 8.53
N ILE A 175 6.79 -32.00 9.14
CA ILE A 175 5.80 -30.92 9.23
C ILE A 175 6.19 -30.05 10.43
N LEU A 176 6.33 -28.74 10.21
CA LEU A 176 6.59 -27.79 11.30
C LEU A 176 5.26 -27.43 11.98
N PRO A 177 5.17 -27.48 13.31
CA PRO A 177 4.16 -26.71 14.02
C PRO A 177 4.47 -25.21 13.89
N PRO A 178 3.45 -24.33 13.96
CA PRO A 178 2.03 -24.63 14.08
C PRO A 178 1.44 -25.27 12.81
N ILE A 179 0.58 -26.28 12.97
CA ILE A 179 -0.24 -26.79 11.86
C ILE A 179 -1.35 -25.77 11.66
N LEU A 180 -1.45 -25.15 10.48
CA LEU A 180 -2.55 -24.23 10.18
C LEU A 180 -3.82 -25.05 9.87
N THR A 181 -4.33 -25.81 10.85
CA THR A 181 -5.39 -26.82 10.69
C THR A 181 -6.74 -26.28 10.19
N VAL A 182 -6.87 -24.97 10.01
CA VAL A 182 -8.13 -24.31 9.60
C VAL A 182 -7.96 -23.41 8.38
N THR A 183 -6.78 -23.36 7.73
CA THR A 183 -6.49 -22.32 6.73
C THR A 183 -5.56 -22.77 5.60
N ALA A 184 -5.85 -22.41 4.35
CA ALA A 184 -4.92 -22.58 3.24
C ALA A 184 -3.70 -21.65 3.40
N CYS A 185 -2.48 -22.21 3.32
CA CYS A 185 -1.24 -21.44 3.38
C CYS A 185 -0.90 -20.92 1.99
N ALA A 186 -0.77 -19.60 1.85
CA ALA A 186 -0.57 -18.95 0.56
C ALA A 186 0.92 -18.94 0.19
N ALA A 187 1.78 -18.45 1.09
CA ALA A 187 3.20 -18.31 0.83
C ALA A 187 4.06 -18.33 2.11
N VAL A 188 5.38 -18.49 1.93
CA VAL A 188 6.39 -18.44 3.00
C VAL A 188 7.54 -17.51 2.61
N ALA A 189 8.17 -16.92 3.62
CA ALA A 189 9.45 -16.23 3.48
C ALA A 189 10.35 -16.55 4.67
N VAL A 190 11.65 -16.66 4.40
CA VAL A 190 12.68 -16.88 5.42
C VAL A 190 13.51 -15.60 5.51
N ALA A 191 13.76 -15.14 6.73
CA ALA A 191 14.59 -13.98 6.98
C ALA A 191 16.07 -14.28 6.70
N PRO A 192 16.91 -13.25 6.45
CA PRO A 192 18.34 -13.41 6.23
C PRO A 192 19.11 -14.10 7.38
N ASP A 193 18.57 -14.10 8.60
CA ASP A 193 19.14 -14.86 9.72
C ASP A 193 19.08 -16.39 9.50
N GLY A 194 18.28 -16.85 8.53
CA GLY A 194 18.06 -18.25 8.19
C GLY A 194 17.17 -18.99 9.17
N GLU A 195 16.69 -18.36 10.23
CA GLU A 195 15.99 -19.01 11.32
C GLU A 195 14.56 -18.49 11.51
N SER A 196 14.32 -17.22 11.18
CA SER A 196 13.02 -16.59 11.31
C SER A 196 12.22 -16.82 10.03
N VAL A 197 10.99 -17.30 10.18
CA VAL A 197 10.12 -17.62 9.05
C VAL A 197 8.78 -16.94 9.23
N VAL A 198 8.26 -16.44 8.11
CA VAL A 198 6.92 -15.85 8.01
C VAL A 198 6.11 -16.68 7.04
N ALA A 199 4.90 -17.06 7.45
CA ALA A 199 3.92 -17.68 6.59
C ALA A 199 2.67 -16.81 6.47
N THR A 200 2.13 -16.71 5.26
CA THR A 200 0.85 -16.06 4.99
C THR A 200 -0.26 -17.08 4.76
N SER A 201 -1.48 -16.68 5.14
CA SER A 201 -2.70 -17.47 5.00
C SER A 201 -3.70 -16.76 4.10
N MET A 202 -4.45 -17.52 3.32
CA MET A 202 -5.60 -17.04 2.52
C MET A 202 -6.72 -16.43 3.39
N PHE A 203 -6.66 -16.62 4.72
CA PHE A 203 -7.65 -16.12 5.68
C PHE A 203 -7.12 -14.97 6.55
N ASN A 204 -6.20 -14.14 6.03
CA ASN A 204 -5.77 -12.88 6.63
C ASN A 204 -4.89 -13.03 7.89
N TYR A 205 -3.95 -13.98 7.88
CA TYR A 205 -2.95 -14.12 8.95
C TYR A 205 -1.52 -14.07 8.42
N LEU A 206 -0.63 -13.38 9.14
CA LEU A 206 0.83 -13.57 9.05
C LEU A 206 1.27 -14.24 10.34
N GLN A 207 1.96 -15.37 10.21
CA GLN A 207 2.50 -16.08 11.36
C GLN A 207 4.02 -16.04 11.31
N PHE A 208 4.60 -15.64 12.43
CA PHE A 208 6.04 -15.60 12.65
C PHE A 208 6.43 -16.78 13.51
N PHE A 209 7.42 -17.54 13.09
CA PHE A 209 7.95 -18.66 13.86
C PHE A 209 9.46 -18.78 13.70
N LYS A 210 10.09 -19.43 14.69
CA LYS A 210 11.53 -19.64 14.74
C LYS A 210 11.87 -21.11 14.51
N LEU A 211 12.81 -21.33 13.61
CA LEU A 211 13.44 -22.62 13.35
C LEU A 211 14.56 -22.90 14.38
N PRO A 212 14.95 -24.18 14.56
CA PRO A 212 14.45 -25.38 13.89
C PRO A 212 13.12 -25.92 14.45
N GLY A 213 12.70 -25.47 15.64
CA GLY A 213 11.59 -26.06 16.38
C GLY A 213 10.19 -25.77 15.83
N GLY A 214 10.02 -24.70 15.04
CA GLY A 214 8.69 -24.23 14.63
C GLY A 214 7.97 -23.49 15.77
N ASN A 215 8.72 -22.88 16.68
CA ASN A 215 8.11 -22.18 17.80
C ASN A 215 7.42 -20.91 17.27
N GLN A 216 6.10 -20.85 17.39
CA GLN A 216 5.33 -19.68 17.01
C GLN A 216 5.70 -18.50 17.92
N LEU A 217 6.17 -17.41 17.32
CA LEU A 217 6.57 -16.19 18.01
C LEU A 217 5.42 -15.19 18.09
N HIS A 218 4.75 -14.95 16.96
CA HIS A 218 3.72 -13.93 16.83
C HIS A 218 2.72 -14.29 15.72
N ILE A 219 1.47 -13.86 15.89
CA ILE A 219 0.46 -13.92 14.84
C ILE A 219 -0.11 -12.52 14.64
N GLU A 220 0.03 -12.00 13.43
CA GLU A 220 -0.71 -10.83 12.99
C GLU A 220 -2.04 -11.26 12.36
N ARG A 221 -3.13 -10.66 12.81
CA ARG A 221 -4.49 -10.93 12.32
C ARG A 221 -4.99 -9.77 11.46
N ASN A 222 -5.96 -10.04 10.60
CA ASN A 222 -6.68 -9.04 9.78
C ASN A 222 -5.80 -8.29 8.77
N ILE A 223 -4.95 -9.01 8.04
CA ILE A 223 -4.03 -8.42 7.06
C ILE A 223 -4.62 -8.30 5.64
N ASN A 224 -5.93 -8.56 5.46
CA ASN A 224 -6.68 -8.43 4.20
C ASN A 224 -6.05 -9.16 2.99
N GLN A 225 -5.95 -10.50 3.09
CA GLN A 225 -5.42 -11.46 2.12
C GLN A 225 -4.03 -11.07 1.60
N ALA A 226 -3.00 -11.73 2.13
CA ALA A 226 -1.62 -11.37 1.79
C ALA A 226 -1.07 -12.20 0.62
N ALA A 227 -0.46 -11.51 -0.34
CA ALA A 227 0.46 -12.10 -1.30
C ALA A 227 1.76 -12.58 -0.60
N THR A 228 2.74 -13.02 -1.39
CA THR A 228 4.04 -13.51 -0.87
C THR A 228 4.76 -12.42 -0.07
N PRO A 229 5.05 -12.63 1.23
CA PRO A 229 5.79 -11.67 2.03
C PRO A 229 7.26 -11.65 1.57
N VAL A 230 7.94 -10.51 1.70
CA VAL A 230 9.35 -10.35 1.34
C VAL A 230 10.14 -9.68 2.46
N PHE A 231 11.29 -10.26 2.82
CA PHE A 231 12.22 -9.64 3.77
C PHE A 231 13.17 -8.69 3.06
N ALA A 232 13.52 -7.60 3.73
CA ALA A 232 14.66 -6.79 3.34
C ALA A 232 15.97 -7.51 3.72
N SER A 233 17.07 -7.23 3.03
CA SER A 233 18.37 -7.92 3.18
C SER A 233 18.95 -7.83 4.61
N SER A 234 18.58 -6.80 5.36
CA SER A 234 18.95 -6.61 6.77
C SER A 234 18.20 -7.52 7.73
N GLY A 235 17.08 -8.12 7.30
CA GLY A 235 16.16 -8.88 8.17
C GLY A 235 15.33 -8.02 9.13
N ARG A 236 15.57 -6.70 9.17
CA ARG A 236 14.81 -5.77 10.02
C ARG A 236 13.41 -5.52 9.49
N LEU A 237 13.25 -5.48 8.17
CA LEU A 237 12.00 -5.08 7.53
C LEU A 237 11.36 -6.26 6.79
N LEU A 238 10.04 -6.31 6.84
CA LEU A 238 9.20 -7.25 6.10
C LEU A 238 8.12 -6.46 5.37
N ALA A 239 7.97 -6.71 4.07
CA ALA A 239 6.85 -6.18 3.29
C ALA A 239 5.87 -7.30 2.95
N HIS A 240 4.58 -7.00 2.92
CA HIS A 240 3.60 -7.82 2.23
C HIS A 240 2.53 -6.94 1.58
N GLU A 241 1.96 -7.42 0.48
CA GLU A 241 0.89 -6.76 -0.25
C GLU A 241 -0.46 -7.42 0.09
N THR A 242 -1.51 -6.62 0.19
CA THR A 242 -2.90 -7.07 0.30
C THR A 242 -3.56 -7.24 -1.06
N GLU A 243 -4.68 -7.98 -1.12
CA GLU A 243 -5.50 -8.13 -2.34
C GLU A 243 -5.92 -6.80 -3.00
N TRP A 244 -5.93 -5.72 -2.23
CA TRP A 244 -6.33 -4.37 -2.66
C TRP A 244 -5.14 -3.45 -3.00
N GLY A 245 -3.93 -4.00 -3.09
CA GLY A 245 -2.71 -3.25 -3.46
C GLY A 245 -2.12 -2.42 -2.32
N MET A 246 -2.57 -2.63 -1.08
CA MET A 246 -1.94 -1.98 0.06
C MET A 246 -0.67 -2.74 0.42
N ILE A 247 0.43 -2.02 0.63
CA ILE A 247 1.70 -2.63 0.98
C ILE A 247 1.99 -2.29 2.44
N TRP A 248 2.03 -3.30 3.30
CA TRP A 248 2.42 -3.13 4.69
C TRP A 248 3.91 -3.36 4.85
N ILE A 249 4.58 -2.48 5.59
CA ILE A 249 5.97 -2.63 6.02
C ILE A 249 6.01 -2.82 7.53
N TYR A 250 6.58 -3.92 7.97
CA TYR A 250 6.81 -4.23 9.38
C TYR A 250 8.28 -4.00 9.70
N ASP A 251 8.52 -3.20 10.73
CA ASP A 251 9.82 -3.09 11.38
C ASP A 251 9.86 -4.07 12.55
N LEU A 252 10.56 -5.18 12.34
CA LEU A 252 10.62 -6.30 13.28
C LEU A 252 11.48 -6.01 14.50
N THR A 253 12.32 -4.97 14.47
CA THR A 253 13.11 -4.52 15.62
C THR A 253 12.26 -3.71 16.58
N SER A 254 11.43 -2.80 16.05
CA SER A 254 10.56 -1.92 16.86
C SER A 254 9.17 -2.50 17.10
N GLY A 255 8.77 -3.53 16.35
CA GLY A 255 7.41 -4.07 16.34
C GLY A 255 6.37 -3.16 15.68
N LYS A 256 6.80 -2.04 15.08
CA LYS A 256 5.90 -1.10 14.40
C LYS A 256 5.61 -1.54 12.97
N ARG A 257 4.40 -1.30 12.51
CA ARG A 257 4.02 -1.45 11.10
C ARG A 257 3.57 -0.12 10.52
N ARG A 258 3.81 0.07 9.22
CA ARG A 258 3.39 1.24 8.45
C ARG A 258 2.82 0.82 7.11
N LEU A 259 1.90 1.61 6.58
CA LEU A 259 1.25 1.37 5.30
C LEU A 259 1.88 2.23 4.20
N LEU A 260 2.23 1.60 3.08
CA LEU A 260 2.55 2.21 1.79
C LEU A 260 1.35 1.96 0.87
N SER A 261 0.60 3.00 0.52
CA SER A 261 -0.72 2.85 -0.12
C SER A 261 -0.61 2.91 -1.64
N CYS A 262 -0.87 1.80 -2.36
CA CYS A 262 -1.08 1.87 -3.80
C CYS A 262 -2.59 2.03 -4.11
N PRO A 263 -2.99 3.03 -4.91
CA PRO A 263 -4.40 3.31 -5.16
C PRO A 263 -5.13 2.33 -6.09
N SER A 264 -4.44 1.43 -6.76
CA SER A 264 -5.08 0.37 -7.54
C SER A 264 -4.30 -0.91 -7.32
N ALA A 265 -4.97 -1.98 -6.91
CA ALA A 265 -4.62 -3.32 -7.36
C ALA A 265 -5.82 -4.25 -7.25
N ARG A 266 -5.92 -5.14 -8.24
CA ARG A 266 -6.57 -6.44 -8.14
C ARG A 266 -5.55 -7.40 -8.75
N TYR A 267 -5.29 -8.52 -8.06
CA TYR A 267 -4.39 -9.63 -8.42
C TYR A 267 -2.92 -9.50 -8.01
N ALA A 268 -2.32 -10.69 -7.79
CA ALA A 268 -1.01 -10.90 -7.21
C ALA A 268 0.11 -10.16 -7.96
N SER A 269 0.79 -9.30 -7.21
CA SER A 269 1.90 -8.47 -7.66
C SER A 269 3.27 -9.13 -7.42
N GLY A 270 4.33 -8.45 -7.88
CA GLY A 270 5.69 -8.67 -7.40
C GLY A 270 6.10 -7.56 -6.43
N LEU A 271 6.80 -7.95 -5.35
CA LEU A 271 7.47 -7.06 -4.40
C LEU A 271 8.98 -7.39 -4.37
N ALA A 272 9.84 -6.37 -4.33
CA ALA A 272 11.27 -6.57 -4.14
C ALA A 272 11.92 -5.40 -3.39
N PHE A 273 12.68 -5.69 -2.34
CA PHE A 273 13.53 -4.70 -1.68
C PHE A 273 14.85 -4.51 -2.43
N SER A 274 15.39 -3.30 -2.40
CA SER A 274 16.80 -3.09 -2.77
C SER A 274 17.74 -3.65 -1.70
N PRO A 275 18.95 -4.11 -2.08
CA PRO A 275 19.92 -4.69 -1.15
C PRO A 275 20.39 -3.75 -0.05
N ASP A 276 20.32 -2.42 -0.25
CA ASP A 276 20.63 -1.40 0.75
C ASP A 276 19.50 -1.16 1.76
N ASN A 277 18.36 -1.87 1.63
CA ASN A 277 17.14 -1.74 2.43
C ASN A 277 16.44 -0.38 2.32
N ARG A 278 16.83 0.47 1.36
CA ARG A 278 16.27 1.81 1.21
C ARG A 278 15.02 1.81 0.34
N LEU A 279 14.99 1.01 -0.72
CA LEU A 279 13.95 1.06 -1.75
C LEU A 279 13.10 -0.20 -1.72
N LEU A 280 11.82 -0.04 -2.04
CA LEU A 280 10.90 -1.14 -2.32
C LEU A 280 10.30 -0.91 -3.69
N VAL A 281 10.38 -1.92 -4.56
CA VAL A 281 9.72 -1.92 -5.86
C VAL A 281 8.49 -2.80 -5.78
N TYR A 282 7.41 -2.32 -6.39
CA TYR A 282 6.12 -2.97 -6.45
C TYR A 282 5.58 -2.95 -7.88
N SER A 283 5.04 -4.07 -8.34
CA SER A 283 4.40 -4.21 -9.65
C SER A 283 2.99 -4.76 -9.50
N GLY A 284 2.01 -3.91 -9.22
CA GLY A 284 0.65 -4.37 -9.02
C GLY A 284 -0.42 -3.35 -9.37
N ASP A 285 -0.98 -3.53 -10.56
CA ASP A 285 -2.40 -3.41 -10.86
C ASP A 285 -2.68 -4.01 -12.26
N ASN A 286 -3.96 -4.09 -12.62
CA ASN A 286 -4.40 -4.47 -13.97
C ASN A 286 -4.03 -3.45 -15.07
N THR A 287 -3.33 -2.37 -14.72
CA THR A 287 -2.85 -1.33 -15.65
C THR A 287 -1.36 -1.45 -15.94
N ASN A 288 -0.71 -2.51 -15.44
CA ASN A 288 0.71 -2.78 -15.59
C ASN A 288 1.61 -1.71 -14.95
N ARG A 289 1.10 -0.99 -13.97
CA ARG A 289 1.81 0.09 -13.29
C ARG A 289 2.84 -0.48 -12.32
N MET A 290 4.06 0.02 -12.40
CA MET A 290 5.15 -0.25 -11.47
C MET A 290 5.44 0.99 -10.64
N SER A 291 5.90 0.79 -9.42
CA SER A 291 6.23 1.87 -8.50
C SER A 291 7.45 1.54 -7.66
N ILE A 292 8.21 2.58 -7.29
CA ILE A 292 9.37 2.48 -6.41
C ILE A 292 9.18 3.41 -5.21
N TRP A 293 9.53 2.94 -4.03
CA TRP A 293 9.20 3.55 -2.75
C TRP A 293 10.45 3.71 -1.90
N ASP A 294 10.52 4.80 -1.10
CA ASP A 294 11.54 4.93 -0.07
C ASP A 294 11.03 4.33 1.24
N VAL A 295 11.72 3.31 1.70
CA VAL A 295 11.39 2.54 2.90
C VAL A 295 11.68 3.32 4.19
N SER A 296 12.48 4.37 4.13
CA SER A 296 12.68 5.32 5.23
C SER A 296 11.78 6.56 5.12
N GLY A 297 11.25 6.80 3.92
CA GLY A 297 10.51 8.00 3.58
C GLY A 297 8.99 7.87 3.68
N LYS A 298 8.34 8.71 2.87
CA LYS A 298 6.91 8.98 2.78
C LYS A 298 6.07 7.74 2.43
N SER A 299 4.77 7.74 2.75
CA SER A 299 3.80 6.71 2.34
C SER A 299 3.31 6.85 0.88
N ILE A 300 4.16 7.37 -0.01
CA ILE A 300 3.92 7.51 -1.45
C ILE A 300 5.13 7.03 -2.27
N PRO A 301 4.95 6.64 -3.54
CA PRO A 301 6.07 6.20 -4.36
C PRO A 301 6.96 7.38 -4.78
N ILE A 302 8.27 7.15 -4.83
CA ILE A 302 9.28 8.07 -5.38
C ILE A 302 9.05 8.25 -6.89
N SER A 303 8.76 7.15 -7.59
CA SER A 303 8.40 7.15 -9.00
C SER A 303 7.39 6.05 -9.31
N THR A 304 6.59 6.28 -10.34
CA THR A 304 5.63 5.33 -10.87
C THR A 304 5.73 5.36 -12.38
N TRP A 305 5.84 4.20 -13.02
CA TRP A 305 5.96 4.09 -14.47
C TRP A 305 5.14 2.91 -14.99
N ILE A 306 4.84 2.94 -16.28
CA ILE A 306 4.25 1.81 -16.99
C ILE A 306 5.36 1.30 -17.92
N PRO A 307 5.78 0.03 -17.81
CA PRO A 307 6.69 -0.57 -18.78
C PRO A 307 6.12 -0.37 -20.19
N SER A 308 6.98 -0.21 -21.20
CA SER A 308 6.57 -0.04 -22.61
C SER A 308 5.79 -1.23 -23.21
N THR A 309 5.44 -2.22 -22.41
CA THR A 309 4.72 -3.44 -22.79
C THR A 309 3.32 -3.48 -22.17
N SER A 310 2.38 -4.06 -22.90
CA SER A 310 1.06 -4.41 -22.40
C SER A 310 1.05 -5.73 -21.61
N GLU A 311 2.18 -6.44 -21.55
CA GLU A 311 2.29 -7.70 -20.80
C GLU A 311 2.41 -7.44 -19.30
N LEU A 312 1.51 -8.07 -18.53
CA LEU A 312 1.47 -7.96 -17.07
C LEU A 312 2.76 -8.49 -16.44
N VAL A 313 3.31 -7.74 -15.49
CA VAL A 313 4.44 -8.19 -14.66
C VAL A 313 3.95 -9.25 -13.67
N THR A 314 4.70 -10.34 -13.54
CA THR A 314 4.38 -11.48 -12.67
C THR A 314 5.26 -11.56 -11.43
N ARG A 315 6.56 -11.25 -11.55
CA ARG A 315 7.53 -11.27 -10.44
C ARG A 315 8.61 -10.20 -10.62
N LEU A 316 9.21 -9.81 -9.50
CA LEU A 316 10.33 -8.89 -9.44
C LEU A 316 11.53 -9.52 -8.72
N ALA A 317 12.73 -9.17 -9.16
CA ALA A 317 13.98 -9.41 -8.42
C ALA A 317 14.92 -8.22 -8.61
N VAL A 318 15.71 -7.89 -7.58
CA VAL A 318 16.78 -6.89 -7.68
C VAL A 318 18.12 -7.60 -7.59
N THR A 319 19.08 -7.22 -8.43
CA THR A 319 20.43 -7.79 -8.37
C THR A 319 21.10 -7.45 -7.03
N PRO A 320 21.97 -8.31 -6.49
CA PRO A 320 22.60 -8.07 -5.18
C PRO A 320 23.44 -6.78 -5.05
N ASP A 321 23.95 -6.24 -6.15
CA ASP A 321 24.61 -4.93 -6.21
C ASP A 321 23.63 -3.74 -6.19
N GLY A 322 22.33 -4.00 -6.28
CA GLY A 322 21.25 -3.01 -6.30
C GLY A 322 21.11 -2.25 -7.63
N ARG A 323 21.86 -2.62 -8.67
CA ARG A 323 21.94 -1.85 -9.92
C ARG A 323 20.87 -2.21 -10.94
N HIS A 324 20.32 -3.43 -10.90
CA HIS A 324 19.33 -3.87 -11.87
C HIS A 324 18.07 -4.41 -11.19
N LEU A 325 16.93 -4.02 -11.74
CA LEU A 325 15.62 -4.59 -11.46
C LEU A 325 15.22 -5.51 -12.61
N ILE A 326 14.88 -6.74 -12.28
CA ILE A 326 14.38 -7.75 -13.19
C ILE A 326 12.87 -7.86 -13.02
N ALA A 327 12.12 -7.64 -14.08
CA ALA A 327 10.68 -7.86 -14.12
C ALA A 327 10.35 -8.96 -15.12
N THR A 328 9.60 -9.98 -14.69
CA THR A 328 9.14 -11.06 -15.56
C THR A 328 7.68 -10.87 -15.93
N HIS A 329 7.27 -11.37 -17.10
CA HIS A 329 5.96 -11.07 -17.66
C HIS A 329 5.13 -12.33 -17.99
N THR A 330 3.82 -12.13 -18.19
CA THR A 330 2.86 -13.21 -18.50
C THR A 330 3.04 -13.87 -19.88
N GLN A 331 3.79 -13.25 -20.80
CA GLN A 331 4.04 -13.79 -22.15
C GLN A 331 5.55 -13.98 -22.43
N GLY A 332 6.31 -14.41 -21.41
CA GLY A 332 7.69 -14.87 -21.58
C GLY A 332 8.76 -13.79 -21.67
N ALA A 333 8.38 -12.51 -21.63
CA ALA A 333 9.36 -11.43 -21.58
C ALA A 333 10.02 -11.32 -20.19
N VAL A 334 11.30 -10.90 -20.20
CA VAL A 334 12.06 -10.48 -19.03
C VAL A 334 12.59 -9.08 -19.32
N SER A 335 12.11 -8.06 -18.60
CA SER A 335 12.58 -6.68 -18.73
C SER A 335 13.64 -6.41 -17.66
N VAL A 336 14.77 -5.83 -18.05
CA VAL A 336 15.85 -5.44 -17.15
C VAL A 336 15.94 -3.92 -17.13
N PHE A 337 15.75 -3.36 -15.93
CA PHE A 337 15.82 -1.92 -15.71
C PHE A 337 17.04 -1.57 -14.90
N ARG A 338 17.74 -0.50 -15.26
CA ARG A 338 18.74 0.13 -14.41
C ARG A 338 18.05 0.81 -13.24
N MET A 339 18.36 0.39 -12.03
CA MET A 339 17.90 1.06 -10.82
C MET A 339 18.59 2.42 -10.69
N PRO A 340 17.89 3.45 -10.22
CA PRO A 340 18.48 4.77 -9.99
C PRO A 340 19.48 4.70 -8.83
N ILE A 341 20.78 4.65 -9.14
CA ILE A 341 21.88 4.59 -8.15
C ILE A 341 22.08 5.96 -7.46
N ASP A 342 21.76 7.03 -8.20
CA ASP A 342 21.86 8.42 -7.75
C ASP A 342 20.48 9.02 -7.47
N ILE A 343 19.55 8.30 -6.82
CA ILE A 343 18.41 9.01 -6.20
C ILE A 343 19.04 9.90 -5.11
N PRO A 344 19.13 11.23 -5.30
CA PRO A 344 19.64 12.09 -4.25
C PRO A 344 18.78 11.81 -3.03
N LYS A 345 19.33 11.87 -1.82
CA LYS A 345 18.46 12.01 -0.65
C LYS A 345 17.57 13.20 -0.98
N TRP A 346 16.29 12.99 -1.31
CA TRP A 346 15.39 14.09 -1.58
C TRP A 346 15.34 14.85 -0.27
N LYS A 347 16.15 15.91 -0.22
CA LYS A 347 16.00 16.95 0.76
C LYS A 347 14.86 17.74 0.17
N ALA A 348 13.66 17.54 0.71
CA ALA A 348 12.62 18.54 0.57
C ALA A 348 13.31 19.91 0.72
N PRO A 349 13.05 20.90 -0.17
CA PRO A 349 13.60 22.22 0.04
C PRO A 349 13.33 22.58 1.50
N PRO A 350 14.34 23.08 2.24
CA PRO A 350 14.19 23.29 3.67
C PRO A 350 12.85 23.99 3.92
N PRO A 351 12.10 23.57 4.95
CA PRO A 351 10.82 24.20 5.26
C PRO A 351 11.02 25.72 5.23
N PRO A 352 10.03 26.51 4.75
CA PRO A 352 10.18 27.95 4.66
C PRO A 352 10.73 28.43 5.99
N ASP A 353 11.89 29.06 5.95
CA ASP A 353 12.54 29.49 7.17
C ASP A 353 11.70 30.57 7.85
N GLN A 354 12.01 30.86 9.11
CA GLN A 354 11.26 31.87 9.85
C GLN A 354 11.29 33.23 9.13
N ALA A 355 12.37 33.54 8.42
CA ALA A 355 12.51 34.76 7.63
C ALA A 355 11.50 34.83 6.47
N TRP A 356 11.23 33.71 5.78
CA TRP A 356 10.18 33.64 4.77
C TRP A 356 8.80 33.83 5.39
N LEU A 357 8.50 33.16 6.51
CA LEU A 357 7.23 33.28 7.21
C LEU A 357 6.98 34.73 7.66
N ASP A 358 7.95 35.34 8.34
CA ASP A 358 7.85 36.71 8.86
C ASP A 358 7.64 37.75 7.75
N ARG A 359 8.21 37.49 6.56
CA ARG A 359 8.00 38.34 5.38
C ARG A 359 6.59 38.15 4.82
N VAL A 360 6.20 36.91 4.54
CA VAL A 360 4.90 36.58 3.92
C VAL A 360 3.72 36.96 4.82
N HIS A 361 3.87 36.85 6.14
CA HIS A 361 2.84 37.24 7.11
C HIS A 361 2.54 38.74 7.14
N LYS A 362 3.44 39.59 6.63
CA LYS A 362 3.27 41.05 6.54
C LYS A 362 2.67 41.52 5.22
N LEU A 363 2.59 40.63 4.22
CA LEU A 363 2.07 40.99 2.91
C LEU A 363 0.55 41.15 2.95
N PRO A 364 -0.03 42.03 2.10
CA PRO A 364 -1.47 42.03 1.84
C PRO A 364 -1.94 40.66 1.33
N ALA A 365 -3.20 40.30 1.58
CA ALA A 365 -3.71 38.96 1.25
C ALA A 365 -3.48 38.53 -0.21
N GLU A 366 -3.62 39.44 -1.18
CA GLU A 366 -3.38 39.09 -2.60
C GLU A 366 -1.92 38.71 -2.87
N GLU A 367 -0.96 39.44 -2.30
CA GLU A 367 0.47 39.14 -2.46
C GLU A 367 0.87 37.91 -1.64
N GLN A 368 0.29 37.75 -0.46
CA GLN A 368 0.45 36.56 0.36
C GLN A 368 0.01 35.30 -0.40
N VAL A 369 -1.14 35.35 -1.07
CA VAL A 369 -1.64 34.22 -1.88
C VAL A 369 -0.72 33.95 -3.06
N LYS A 370 -0.18 34.98 -3.73
CA LYS A 370 0.79 34.80 -4.82
C LYS A 370 2.07 34.11 -4.33
N GLU A 371 2.66 34.58 -3.24
CA GLU A 371 3.89 34.01 -2.66
C GLU A 371 3.68 32.58 -2.15
N VAL A 372 2.60 32.32 -1.42
CA VAL A 372 2.26 30.98 -0.94
C VAL A 372 1.98 30.05 -2.11
N THR A 373 1.26 30.49 -3.13
CA THR A 373 1.01 29.69 -4.33
C THR A 373 2.32 29.38 -5.06
N ALA A 374 3.22 30.35 -5.21
CA ALA A 374 4.51 30.15 -5.85
C ALA A 374 5.37 29.13 -5.09
N ASP A 375 5.42 29.23 -3.75
CA ASP A 375 6.15 28.24 -2.94
C ASP A 375 5.47 26.87 -2.94
N LEU A 376 4.13 26.81 -2.93
CA LEU A 376 3.38 25.55 -3.09
C LEU A 376 3.72 24.88 -4.42
N LYS A 377 3.71 25.62 -5.53
CA LYS A 377 4.08 25.12 -6.87
C LYS A 377 5.54 24.65 -6.91
N ARG A 378 6.43 25.39 -6.26
CA ARG A 378 7.86 25.01 -6.14
C ARG A 378 8.04 23.70 -5.37
N ARG A 379 7.27 23.48 -4.30
CA ARG A 379 7.30 22.26 -3.48
C ARG A 379 6.53 21.10 -4.12
N ASN A 380 5.53 21.41 -4.93
CA ASN A 380 4.65 20.46 -5.61
C ASN A 380 4.68 20.75 -7.13
N PRO A 381 5.70 20.29 -7.88
CA PRO A 381 5.88 20.69 -9.29
C PRO A 381 4.75 20.30 -10.23
N GLU A 382 3.95 19.29 -9.88
CA GLU A 382 2.77 18.89 -10.65
C GLU A 382 1.54 19.73 -10.34
N PHE A 383 1.53 20.45 -9.21
CA PHE A 383 0.43 21.30 -8.80
C PHE A 383 0.41 22.57 -9.65
N ASN A 384 -0.57 22.68 -10.55
CA ASN A 384 -0.73 23.86 -11.41
C ASN A 384 -1.98 24.69 -11.10
N GLU A 385 -2.84 24.19 -10.23
CA GLU A 385 -4.12 24.80 -9.88
C GLU A 385 -3.97 26.09 -9.07
N THR A 386 -5.04 26.88 -9.01
CA THR A 386 -5.10 28.13 -8.24
C THR A 386 -5.76 27.88 -6.89
N LEU A 387 -5.28 28.54 -5.84
CA LEU A 387 -5.91 28.51 -4.52
C LEU A 387 -7.23 29.28 -4.57
N SER A 388 -8.33 28.65 -4.16
CA SER A 388 -9.55 29.38 -3.81
C SER A 388 -9.38 29.92 -2.38
N VAL A 389 -9.57 31.22 -2.18
CA VAL A 389 -9.30 31.85 -0.89
C VAL A 389 -10.49 32.68 -0.43
N SER A 390 -10.73 32.68 0.87
CA SER A 390 -11.66 33.59 1.54
C SER A 390 -10.91 34.43 2.56
N GLN A 391 -11.43 35.63 2.83
CA GLN A 391 -10.79 36.60 3.72
C GLN A 391 -11.70 36.94 4.92
N HIS A 392 -11.08 37.23 6.06
CA HIS A 392 -11.77 37.87 7.19
C HIS A 392 -12.10 39.33 6.85
N GLY A 393 -12.98 39.96 7.64
CA GLY A 393 -13.34 41.37 7.49
C GLY A 393 -12.17 42.36 7.68
N ASP A 394 -11.03 41.89 8.21
CA ASP A 394 -9.78 42.63 8.34
C ASP A 394 -8.83 42.47 7.13
N GLY A 395 -9.26 41.74 6.09
CA GLY A 395 -8.51 41.55 4.84
C GLY A 395 -7.46 40.44 4.88
N ARG A 396 -7.40 39.60 5.93
CA ARG A 396 -6.45 38.47 6.02
C ARG A 396 -7.04 37.18 5.45
N VAL A 397 -6.21 36.34 4.84
CA VAL A 397 -6.63 35.01 4.33
C VAL A 397 -7.08 34.13 5.50
N SER A 398 -8.36 33.76 5.50
CA SER A 398 -9.02 32.99 6.56
C SER A 398 -9.44 31.60 6.11
N GLY A 399 -9.70 31.42 4.81
CA GLY A 399 -10.02 30.12 4.22
C GLY A 399 -9.19 29.84 2.97
N CYS A 400 -8.82 28.58 2.78
CA CYS A 400 -8.11 28.10 1.60
C CYS A 400 -8.74 26.78 1.14
N GLY A 401 -9.20 26.76 -0.11
CA GLY A 401 -9.71 25.58 -0.79
C GLY A 401 -8.81 25.23 -1.97
N ILE A 402 -8.40 23.97 -2.03
CA ILE A 402 -7.56 23.42 -3.10
C ILE A 402 -8.22 22.17 -3.62
N GLU A 403 -8.56 22.15 -4.91
CA GLU A 403 -9.12 20.97 -5.56
C GLU A 403 -8.09 20.40 -6.55
N THR A 404 -7.34 19.39 -6.11
CA THR A 404 -6.22 18.83 -6.87
C THR A 404 -5.85 17.43 -6.37
N GLY A 405 -5.43 16.57 -7.30
CA GLY A 405 -4.78 15.30 -6.99
C GLY A 405 -3.24 15.39 -6.90
N GLN A 406 -2.67 16.58 -7.03
CA GLN A 406 -1.23 16.78 -7.25
C GLN A 406 -0.51 17.46 -6.07
N LEU A 407 -1.22 17.75 -4.97
CA LEU A 407 -0.66 18.38 -3.79
C LEU A 407 -0.20 17.34 -2.76
N GLU A 408 1.01 17.51 -2.23
CA GLU A 408 1.66 16.55 -1.33
C GLU A 408 2.38 17.23 -0.15
N ASP A 409 3.10 18.33 -0.39
CA ASP A 409 3.76 19.16 0.63
C ASP A 409 2.89 20.38 0.95
N LEU A 410 2.45 20.45 2.21
CA LEU A 410 1.57 21.49 2.74
C LEU A 410 2.32 22.64 3.41
N THR A 411 3.65 22.62 3.45
CA THR A 411 4.44 23.51 4.32
C THR A 411 4.24 24.99 4.01
N SER A 412 4.05 25.34 2.74
CA SER A 412 3.79 26.73 2.35
C SER A 412 2.48 27.28 2.91
N LEU A 413 1.51 26.44 3.30
CA LEU A 413 0.26 26.88 3.92
C LEU A 413 0.48 27.56 5.27
N ARG A 414 1.63 27.34 5.92
CA ARG A 414 2.04 28.10 7.12
C ARG A 414 2.28 29.59 6.82
N GLY A 415 2.37 29.96 5.54
CA GLY A 415 2.36 31.34 5.09
C GLY A 415 1.03 32.05 5.34
N PHE A 416 -0.06 31.35 5.68
CA PHE A 416 -1.36 31.93 6.07
C PHE A 416 -1.57 31.88 7.60
N PRO A 417 -1.16 32.89 8.37
CA PRO A 417 -1.18 32.86 9.83
C PRO A 417 -2.58 32.98 10.43
N ALA A 418 -3.57 33.44 9.66
CA ALA A 418 -4.96 33.61 10.08
C ALA A 418 -5.89 32.52 9.51
N LEU A 419 -5.33 31.46 8.91
CA LEU A 419 -6.11 30.40 8.29
C LEU A 419 -6.88 29.61 9.36
N THR A 420 -8.21 29.58 9.23
CA THR A 420 -9.12 28.85 10.12
C THR A 420 -9.86 27.74 9.39
N ALA A 421 -10.00 27.83 8.06
CA ALA A 421 -10.64 26.82 7.23
C ALA A 421 -9.71 26.32 6.12
N LEU A 422 -9.44 25.02 6.08
CA LEU A 422 -8.67 24.38 5.02
C LEU A 422 -9.48 23.25 4.40
N THR A 423 -9.63 23.30 3.07
CA THR A 423 -10.22 22.23 2.28
C THR A 423 -9.23 21.80 1.23
N ILE A 424 -8.82 20.53 1.23
CA ILE A 424 -8.01 19.95 0.16
C ILE A 424 -8.69 18.68 -0.34
N LYS A 425 -9.29 18.76 -1.52
CA LYS A 425 -10.07 17.69 -2.14
C LYS A 425 -9.42 17.20 -3.42
N ALA A 426 -9.55 15.92 -3.70
CA ALA A 426 -9.08 15.34 -4.95
C ALA A 426 -10.11 15.48 -6.07
N LYS A 427 -9.75 16.18 -7.15
CA LYS A 427 -10.61 16.43 -8.34
C LYS A 427 -11.04 15.15 -9.08
N GLU A 428 -10.22 14.10 -9.05
CA GLU A 428 -10.44 12.84 -9.80
C GLU A 428 -10.35 11.59 -8.89
N GLY A 429 -10.68 11.77 -7.61
CA GLY A 429 -10.95 10.65 -6.71
C GLY A 429 -9.83 10.22 -5.78
N ARG A 430 -8.57 10.69 -5.92
CA ARG A 430 -7.49 10.46 -4.92
C ARG A 430 -6.44 11.58 -4.93
N GLY A 431 -6.14 12.14 -3.76
CA GLY A 431 -5.11 13.14 -3.49
C GLY A 431 -3.83 12.47 -2.98
N ARG A 432 -2.74 13.23 -2.84
CA ARG A 432 -1.40 12.69 -2.50
C ARG A 432 -0.94 13.04 -1.08
N ILE A 433 -1.79 13.67 -0.29
CA ILE A 433 -1.43 14.12 1.07
C ILE A 433 -1.37 12.91 1.99
N TRP A 434 -0.30 12.79 2.77
CA TRP A 434 -0.15 11.76 3.80
C TRP A 434 0.50 12.35 5.06
N ASP A 435 1.33 13.38 4.91
CA ASP A 435 1.97 14.13 5.99
C ASP A 435 1.23 15.45 6.24
N ILE A 436 0.58 15.52 7.39
CA ILE A 436 -0.13 16.70 7.88
C ILE A 436 0.65 17.42 9.00
N SER A 437 1.90 17.03 9.27
CA SER A 437 2.76 17.71 10.24
C SER A 437 2.91 19.23 10.01
N PRO A 438 2.89 19.77 8.78
CA PRO A 438 2.97 21.21 8.59
C PRO A 438 1.73 21.97 9.09
N LEU A 439 0.61 21.27 9.32
CA LEU A 439 -0.60 21.85 9.88
C LEU A 439 -0.56 21.94 11.42
N SER A 440 0.43 21.31 12.05
CA SER A 440 0.51 21.26 13.51
C SER A 440 0.60 22.65 14.12
N GLY A 441 -0.23 22.90 15.13
CA GLY A 441 -0.32 24.18 15.83
C GLY A 441 -1.04 25.29 15.06
N MET A 442 -1.59 25.03 13.87
CA MET A 442 -2.45 26.01 13.18
C MET A 442 -3.81 26.12 13.88
N MET A 443 -4.46 27.28 13.79
CA MET A 443 -5.75 27.56 14.43
C MET A 443 -6.94 27.15 13.56
N LEU A 444 -6.85 25.97 12.94
CA LEU A 444 -7.91 25.45 12.08
C LEU A 444 -9.12 25.03 12.92
N THR A 445 -10.29 25.51 12.55
CA THR A 445 -11.60 25.07 13.08
C THR A 445 -12.33 24.16 12.09
N TYR A 446 -12.01 24.28 10.80
CA TYR A 446 -12.54 23.44 9.73
C TYR A 446 -11.39 22.81 8.93
N LEU A 447 -11.39 21.49 8.84
CA LEU A 447 -10.41 20.73 8.06
C LEU A 447 -11.09 19.62 7.25
N ASP A 448 -11.04 19.74 5.93
CA ASP A 448 -11.52 18.73 4.98
C ASP A 448 -10.34 18.21 4.16
N LEU A 449 -9.95 16.96 4.43
CA LEU A 449 -8.82 16.26 3.79
C LEU A 449 -9.27 14.93 3.17
N ARG A 450 -10.51 14.86 2.69
CA ARG A 450 -11.09 13.64 2.13
C ARG A 450 -10.31 13.14 0.91
N SER A 451 -10.33 11.83 0.73
CA SER A 451 -9.73 11.12 -0.40
C SER A 451 -8.23 11.38 -0.54
N ASN A 452 -7.49 11.28 0.57
CA ASN A 452 -6.03 11.38 0.62
C ASN A 452 -5.43 10.07 1.18
N PHE A 453 -4.16 10.08 1.61
CA PHE A 453 -3.44 8.93 2.16
C PHE A 453 -2.98 9.15 3.61
N ILE A 454 -3.77 9.88 4.39
CA ILE A 454 -3.44 10.22 5.78
C ILE A 454 -3.70 9.02 6.67
N TYR A 455 -2.74 8.66 7.51
CA TYR A 455 -2.85 7.56 8.47
C TYR A 455 -2.50 7.98 9.90
N ASP A 456 -1.71 9.04 10.07
CA ASP A 456 -1.29 9.58 11.36
C ASP A 456 -1.97 10.91 11.64
N LEU A 457 -2.77 10.95 12.71
CA LEU A 457 -3.48 12.14 13.15
C LEU A 457 -2.75 12.89 14.29
N SER A 458 -1.60 12.41 14.76
CA SER A 458 -0.83 13.02 15.85
C SER A 458 -0.57 14.52 15.68
N PRO A 459 -0.31 15.04 14.46
CA PRO A 459 -0.15 16.49 14.27
C PRO A 459 -1.36 17.34 14.65
N LEU A 460 -2.55 16.74 14.71
CA LEU A 460 -3.82 17.43 15.02
C LEU A 460 -4.12 17.55 16.51
N THR A 461 -3.34 16.88 17.37
CA THR A 461 -3.60 16.86 18.81
C THR A 461 -3.68 18.27 19.40
N GLY A 462 -4.79 18.56 20.08
CA GLY A 462 -5.02 19.84 20.76
C GLY A 462 -5.43 21.01 19.85
N MET A 463 -5.57 20.80 18.53
CA MET A 463 -6.07 21.83 17.62
C MET A 463 -7.55 22.18 17.91
N PRO A 464 -8.01 23.40 17.60
CA PRO A 464 -9.39 23.83 17.88
C PRO A 464 -10.40 23.36 16.81
N LEU A 465 -10.23 22.15 16.27
CA LEU A 465 -11.11 21.62 15.22
C LEU A 465 -12.55 21.45 15.74
N GLN A 466 -13.48 22.01 14.98
CA GLN A 466 -14.93 21.85 15.15
C GLN A 466 -15.48 20.91 14.07
N THR A 467 -14.96 21.01 12.85
CA THR A 467 -15.30 20.11 11.74
C THR A 467 -14.05 19.44 11.20
N PHE A 468 -14.06 18.11 11.17
CA PHE A 468 -12.98 17.32 10.59
C PHE A 468 -13.55 16.23 9.66
N LEU A 469 -13.20 16.29 8.38
CA LEU A 469 -13.62 15.33 7.36
C LEU A 469 -12.39 14.62 6.81
N ILE A 470 -12.31 13.31 7.03
CA ILE A 470 -11.18 12.45 6.68
C ILE A 470 -11.58 11.22 5.85
N ASP A 471 -12.78 11.22 5.27
CA ASP A 471 -13.29 10.15 4.41
C ASP A 471 -12.24 9.62 3.41
N HIS A 472 -12.28 8.31 3.13
CA HIS A 472 -11.38 7.64 2.19
C HIS A 472 -9.89 7.85 2.49
N ASN A 473 -9.51 7.76 3.77
CA ASN A 473 -8.12 7.74 4.21
C ASN A 473 -7.82 6.46 5.03
N PRO A 474 -6.57 5.98 5.07
CA PRO A 474 -6.19 4.78 5.82
C PRO A 474 -5.96 5.02 7.33
N VAL A 475 -6.82 5.81 7.99
CA VAL A 475 -6.75 6.06 9.44
C VAL A 475 -7.34 4.88 10.21
N THR A 476 -6.66 4.44 11.26
CA THR A 476 -7.17 3.38 12.17
C THR A 476 -7.20 3.82 13.63
N ASP A 477 -6.34 4.76 14.02
CA ASP A 477 -6.24 5.29 15.38
C ASP A 477 -6.81 6.71 15.46
N LEU A 478 -7.83 6.90 16.29
CA LEU A 478 -8.45 8.20 16.56
C LEU A 478 -7.96 8.83 17.88
N SER A 479 -7.03 8.19 18.60
CA SER A 479 -6.51 8.70 19.87
C SER A 479 -6.03 10.16 19.84
N PRO A 480 -5.45 10.69 18.73
CA PRO A 480 -5.07 12.10 18.66
C PRO A 480 -6.24 13.09 18.74
N LEU A 481 -7.47 12.63 18.49
CA LEU A 481 -8.69 13.43 18.53
C LEU A 481 -9.32 13.50 19.93
N SER A 482 -8.74 12.82 20.92
CA SER A 482 -9.33 12.71 22.25
C SER A 482 -9.45 14.07 22.96
N GLY A 483 -10.63 14.34 23.51
CA GLY A 483 -10.93 15.59 24.22
C GLY A 483 -11.17 16.81 23.32
N MET A 484 -11.11 16.66 21.99
CA MET A 484 -11.42 17.75 21.06
C MET A 484 -12.92 18.09 21.05
N ARG A 485 -13.24 19.36 20.80
CA ARG A 485 -14.62 19.86 20.74
C ARG A 485 -15.21 19.74 19.33
N LEU A 486 -15.08 18.57 18.72
CA LEU A 486 -15.63 18.30 17.39
C LEU A 486 -17.17 18.34 17.42
N GLU A 487 -17.74 19.16 16.56
CA GLU A 487 -19.18 19.24 16.28
C GLU A 487 -19.57 18.41 15.06
N SER A 488 -18.63 18.18 14.13
CA SER A 488 -18.84 17.40 12.92
C SER A 488 -17.63 16.54 12.59
N PHE A 489 -17.84 15.23 12.40
CA PHE A 489 -16.78 14.28 12.08
C PHE A 489 -17.18 13.36 10.93
N GLY A 490 -16.38 13.33 9.87
CA GLY A 490 -16.59 12.43 8.73
C GLY A 490 -15.40 11.50 8.57
N ALA A 491 -15.66 10.19 8.52
CA ALA A 491 -14.67 9.17 8.25
C ALA A 491 -15.27 8.06 7.36
N CYS A 492 -16.09 8.42 6.38
CA CYS A 492 -16.67 7.45 5.47
C CYS A 492 -15.57 6.64 4.76
N CYS A 493 -15.78 5.33 4.59
CA CYS A 493 -14.84 4.42 3.94
C CYS A 493 -13.42 4.46 4.53
N THR A 494 -13.30 4.73 5.83
CA THR A 494 -12.04 4.77 6.60
C THR A 494 -12.02 3.57 7.56
N PRO A 495 -10.91 2.80 7.69
CA PRO A 495 -10.89 1.53 8.43
C PRO A 495 -10.84 1.69 9.96
N ILE A 496 -11.52 2.69 10.51
CA ILE A 496 -11.67 2.89 11.95
C ILE A 496 -12.64 1.87 12.55
N SER A 497 -12.36 1.43 13.78
CA SER A 497 -13.19 0.47 14.51
C SER A 497 -13.51 0.91 15.94
N ASP A 498 -12.67 1.75 16.54
CA ASP A 498 -12.84 2.25 17.91
C ASP A 498 -13.20 3.75 17.90
N LEU A 499 -14.35 4.08 18.48
CA LEU A 499 -14.84 5.45 18.63
C LEU A 499 -14.57 6.03 20.03
N THR A 500 -13.96 5.28 20.94
CA THR A 500 -13.66 5.72 22.32
C THR A 500 -12.98 7.10 22.37
N PRO A 501 -12.03 7.43 21.47
CA PRO A 501 -11.41 8.75 21.47
C PRO A 501 -12.37 9.92 21.23
N LEU A 502 -13.49 9.69 20.54
CA LEU A 502 -14.53 10.72 20.32
C LEU A 502 -15.51 10.83 21.49
N GLY A 503 -15.33 10.03 22.54
CA GLY A 503 -16.16 10.06 23.74
C GLY A 503 -16.16 11.45 24.40
N GLY A 504 -17.36 12.01 24.59
CA GLY A 504 -17.54 13.33 25.19
C GLY A 504 -17.43 14.51 24.22
N ALA A 505 -17.10 14.29 22.93
CA ALA A 505 -17.15 15.33 21.92
C ALA A 505 -18.61 15.78 21.67
N PRO A 506 -18.87 17.09 21.49
CA PRO A 506 -20.21 17.63 21.26
C PRO A 506 -20.69 17.42 19.80
N LEU A 507 -20.55 16.20 19.27
CA LEU A 507 -20.87 15.87 17.89
C LEU A 507 -22.36 16.05 17.60
N ARG A 508 -22.65 16.87 16.58
CA ARG A 508 -23.98 17.09 15.99
C ARG A 508 -24.17 16.25 14.74
N SER A 509 -23.10 16.02 13.99
CA SER A 509 -23.14 15.25 12.75
C SER A 509 -21.95 14.29 12.69
N THR A 510 -22.21 13.04 12.32
CA THR A 510 -21.14 12.08 12.08
C THR A 510 -21.41 11.22 10.85
N TRP A 511 -20.40 11.01 10.02
CA TRP A 511 -20.50 10.17 8.82
C TRP A 511 -19.51 9.01 8.91
N LEU A 512 -20.03 7.79 9.12
CA LEU A 512 -19.27 6.57 9.44
C LEU A 512 -19.63 5.39 8.53
N HIS A 513 -20.33 5.64 7.42
CA HIS A 513 -20.60 4.61 6.41
C HIS A 513 -19.29 4.01 5.89
N GLY A 514 -19.25 2.68 5.69
CA GLY A 514 -18.06 1.99 5.16
C GLY A 514 -16.89 1.87 6.14
N THR A 515 -17.11 2.11 7.43
CA THR A 515 -16.12 1.89 8.50
C THR A 515 -16.22 0.47 9.10
N HIS A 516 -15.30 0.12 10.00
CA HIS A 516 -15.34 -1.14 10.79
C HIS A 516 -15.94 -0.93 12.18
N VAL A 517 -16.57 0.21 12.44
CA VAL A 517 -17.18 0.52 13.73
C VAL A 517 -18.37 -0.41 13.95
N LYS A 518 -18.44 -1.02 15.13
CA LYS A 518 -19.58 -1.83 15.58
C LYS A 518 -20.22 -1.31 16.85
N ASP A 519 -19.44 -0.65 17.70
CA ASP A 519 -19.87 -0.14 18.99
C ASP A 519 -20.06 1.38 18.92
N LEU A 520 -21.30 1.83 19.13
CA LEU A 520 -21.68 3.23 19.20
C LEU A 520 -21.75 3.76 20.64
N ALA A 521 -21.47 2.94 21.66
CA ALA A 521 -21.50 3.35 23.05
C ALA A 521 -20.66 4.59 23.37
N PRO A 522 -19.46 4.80 22.77
CA PRO A 522 -18.70 6.03 22.96
C PRO A 522 -19.46 7.31 22.61
N LEU A 523 -20.44 7.23 21.69
CA LEU A 523 -21.22 8.38 21.24
C LEU A 523 -22.46 8.64 22.10
N ARG A 524 -22.80 7.81 23.10
CA ARG A 524 -24.07 7.83 23.86
C ARG A 524 -24.49 9.21 24.40
N HIS A 525 -23.53 10.10 24.70
CA HIS A 525 -23.78 11.43 25.25
C HIS A 525 -23.64 12.57 24.24
N ALA A 526 -23.34 12.27 22.98
CA ALA A 526 -23.22 13.27 21.93
C ALA A 526 -24.62 13.80 21.52
N PRO A 527 -24.77 15.12 21.29
CA PRO A 527 -26.02 15.72 20.85
C PRO A 527 -26.25 15.54 19.34
N LEU A 528 -26.16 14.29 18.85
CA LEU A 528 -26.23 13.98 17.43
C LEU A 528 -27.61 14.31 16.85
N GLN A 529 -27.59 15.04 15.74
CA GLN A 529 -28.72 15.41 14.90
C GLN A 529 -28.74 14.61 13.59
N SER A 530 -27.57 14.20 13.10
CA SER A 530 -27.44 13.37 11.89
C SER A 530 -26.33 12.34 12.07
N ILE A 531 -26.59 11.10 11.66
CA ILE A 531 -25.62 10.01 11.64
C ILE A 531 -25.73 9.21 10.35
N THR A 532 -24.60 8.91 9.73
CA THR A 532 -24.49 7.83 8.75
C THR A 532 -23.62 6.70 9.29
N PHE A 533 -24.06 5.46 9.19
CA PHE A 533 -23.41 4.30 9.80
C PHE A 533 -23.82 3.02 9.05
N ASN A 534 -23.03 1.94 9.13
CA ASN A 534 -23.42 0.64 8.58
C ASN A 534 -23.88 -0.28 9.71
N ALA A 535 -25.19 -0.38 9.91
CA ALA A 535 -25.77 -1.29 10.88
C ALA A 535 -25.64 -2.74 10.39
N LEU A 536 -24.77 -3.50 11.05
CA LEU A 536 -24.62 -4.95 10.90
C LEU A 536 -25.59 -5.69 11.84
N GLN A 537 -25.64 -7.02 11.74
CA GLN A 537 -26.67 -7.82 12.41
C GLN A 537 -26.47 -7.83 13.92
N ASP A 538 -25.21 -7.71 14.32
CA ASP A 538 -24.69 -7.63 15.68
C ASP A 538 -24.55 -6.18 16.20
N SER A 539 -24.90 -5.16 15.41
CA SER A 539 -24.78 -3.76 15.84
C SER A 539 -25.83 -3.37 16.89
N ASP A 540 -25.36 -2.86 18.03
CA ASP A 540 -26.21 -2.28 19.08
C ASP A 540 -26.53 -0.81 18.78
N LEU A 541 -27.79 -0.52 18.50
CA LEU A 541 -28.30 0.84 18.27
C LEU A 541 -28.88 1.49 19.55
N SER A 542 -28.86 0.81 20.69
CA SER A 542 -29.32 1.36 21.97
C SER A 542 -28.66 2.69 22.37
N PRO A 543 -27.38 2.98 22.01
CA PRO A 543 -26.77 4.28 22.29
C PRO A 543 -27.50 5.46 21.63
N LEU A 544 -28.25 5.22 20.53
CA LEU A 544 -28.96 6.26 19.78
C LEU A 544 -30.32 6.65 20.38
N ALA A 545 -30.89 5.84 21.29
CA ALA A 545 -32.30 5.88 21.68
C ALA A 545 -32.79 7.20 22.31
N ASN A 546 -31.89 8.07 22.77
CA ASN A 546 -32.22 9.35 23.43
C ASN A 546 -31.55 10.57 22.75
N MET A 547 -31.01 10.39 21.55
CA MET A 547 -30.36 11.48 20.83
C MET A 547 -31.38 12.35 20.07
N PRO A 548 -31.11 13.66 19.88
CA PRO A 548 -31.97 14.55 19.11
C PRO A 548 -31.82 14.35 17.59
N LEU A 549 -31.77 13.10 17.13
CA LEU A 549 -31.56 12.74 15.73
C LEU A 549 -32.74 13.19 14.87
N VAL A 550 -32.45 13.93 13.81
CA VAL A 550 -33.41 14.40 12.81
C VAL A 550 -33.32 13.52 11.56
N ASP A 551 -32.13 13.06 11.22
CA ASP A 551 -31.84 12.25 10.05
C ASP A 551 -30.85 11.12 10.39
N CYS A 552 -31.02 9.95 9.75
CA CYS A 552 -30.26 8.76 10.08
C CYS A 552 -30.15 7.84 8.86
N GLU A 553 -28.93 7.58 8.38
CA GLU A 553 -28.66 6.61 7.32
C GLU A 553 -27.86 5.44 7.90
N LEU A 554 -28.52 4.29 8.08
CA LEU A 554 -27.95 3.12 8.73
C LEU A 554 -27.56 2.00 7.75
N PHE A 555 -27.89 2.14 6.46
CA PHE A 555 -27.52 1.20 5.38
C PHE A 555 -27.67 -0.26 5.82
N ILE A 556 -28.83 -0.59 6.37
CA ILE A 556 -29.10 -1.87 7.02
C ILE A 556 -29.02 -3.00 5.98
N HIS A 557 -28.07 -3.91 6.14
CA HIS A 557 -27.93 -5.17 5.39
C HIS A 557 -28.42 -5.16 3.93
N GLY A 558 -27.83 -4.34 3.06
CA GLY A 558 -28.18 -4.38 1.63
C GLY A 558 -29.67 -4.16 1.34
N ASN A 559 -30.27 -3.19 2.04
CA ASN A 559 -31.70 -2.84 2.00
C ASN A 559 -32.66 -3.88 2.62
N GLN A 560 -32.19 -4.70 3.56
CA GLN A 560 -33.06 -5.56 4.38
C GLN A 560 -33.59 -4.79 5.60
N PRO A 561 -34.79 -5.10 6.11
CA PRO A 561 -35.26 -4.55 7.38
C PRO A 561 -34.34 -4.97 8.53
N GLY A 562 -34.03 -4.03 9.44
CA GLY A 562 -33.18 -4.27 10.61
C GLY A 562 -33.75 -5.29 11.58
N THR A 563 -32.94 -5.72 12.55
CA THR A 563 -33.42 -6.66 13.58
C THR A 563 -34.54 -6.04 14.42
N PRO A 564 -35.43 -6.84 15.05
CA PRO A 564 -36.49 -6.29 15.91
C PRO A 564 -35.97 -5.34 17.00
N GLU A 565 -34.80 -5.62 17.56
CA GLU A 565 -34.12 -4.80 18.56
C GLU A 565 -33.66 -3.46 17.97
N GLN A 566 -33.06 -3.48 16.77
CA GLN A 566 -32.65 -2.29 16.05
C GLN A 566 -33.84 -1.39 15.68
N LEU A 567 -34.90 -1.99 15.14
CA LEU A 567 -36.14 -1.29 14.81
C LEU A 567 -36.82 -0.72 16.06
N LYS A 568 -36.80 -1.45 17.18
CA LYS A 568 -37.32 -0.95 18.47
C LYS A 568 -36.51 0.25 18.98
N ALA A 569 -35.18 0.21 18.88
CA ALA A 569 -34.32 1.33 19.25
C ALA A 569 -34.64 2.57 18.38
N LEU A 570 -34.73 2.41 17.05
CA LEU A 570 -35.06 3.49 16.12
C LEU A 570 -36.46 4.08 16.35
N ARG A 571 -37.46 3.23 16.58
CA ARG A 571 -38.84 3.66 16.86
C ARG A 571 -38.95 4.44 18.18
N GLY A 572 -38.00 4.25 19.10
CA GLY A 572 -37.89 5.05 20.33
C GLY A 572 -37.49 6.52 20.09
N ILE A 573 -36.87 6.84 18.95
CA ILE A 573 -36.32 8.16 18.65
C ILE A 573 -37.38 9.01 17.96
N LYS A 574 -38.13 9.79 18.75
CA LYS A 574 -39.29 10.57 18.27
C LYS A 574 -38.94 11.77 17.38
N THR A 575 -37.68 12.17 17.34
CA THR A 575 -37.22 13.34 16.58
C THR A 575 -36.90 13.04 15.12
N LEU A 576 -36.82 11.75 14.73
CA LEU A 576 -36.44 11.33 13.38
C LEU A 576 -37.48 11.77 12.35
N LYS A 577 -37.01 12.52 11.35
CA LYS A 577 -37.79 12.93 10.18
C LYS A 577 -37.48 12.09 8.95
N ALA A 578 -36.25 11.59 8.82
CA ALA A 578 -35.82 10.74 7.74
C ALA A 578 -34.96 9.55 8.23
N ILE A 579 -35.11 8.41 7.55
CA ILE A 579 -34.38 7.16 7.80
C ILE A 579 -34.00 6.57 6.43
N ASP A 580 -32.71 6.30 6.21
CA ASP A 580 -32.15 5.76 4.95
C ASP A 580 -32.64 6.52 3.70
N GLY A 581 -32.61 7.86 3.77
CA GLY A 581 -33.02 8.75 2.68
C GLY A 581 -34.54 8.83 2.42
N LYS A 582 -35.38 8.20 3.26
CA LYS A 582 -36.86 8.26 3.17
C LYS A 582 -37.47 8.99 4.35
N PRO A 583 -38.62 9.67 4.19
CA PRO A 583 -39.39 10.18 5.33
C PRO A 583 -39.71 9.07 6.34
N ALA A 584 -39.56 9.34 7.64
CA ALA A 584 -39.72 8.33 8.69
C ALA A 584 -41.10 7.66 8.66
N GLU A 585 -42.17 8.40 8.36
CA GLU A 585 -43.51 7.83 8.19
C GLU A 585 -43.60 6.80 7.05
N GLU A 586 -42.93 7.07 5.93
CA GLU A 586 -42.90 6.16 4.77
C GLU A 586 -42.06 4.91 5.07
N PHE A 587 -40.95 5.11 5.78
CA PHE A 587 -40.11 4.01 6.26
C PHE A 587 -40.91 3.06 7.15
N TRP A 588 -41.59 3.57 8.18
CA TRP A 588 -42.37 2.74 9.11
C TRP A 588 -43.56 2.06 8.44
N LYS A 589 -44.25 2.74 7.51
CA LYS A 589 -45.31 2.09 6.70
C LYS A 589 -44.78 0.89 5.93
N THR A 590 -43.57 0.99 5.38
CA THR A 590 -42.93 -0.11 4.65
C THR A 590 -42.59 -1.28 5.57
N ILE A 591 -42.06 -0.99 6.77
CA ILE A 591 -41.69 -2.01 7.77
C ILE A 591 -42.94 -2.71 8.34
N ASP A 592 -43.98 -1.96 8.70
CA ASP A 592 -45.21 -2.51 9.30
C ASP A 592 -46.07 -3.28 8.28
N ALA A 593 -45.95 -2.97 6.99
CA ALA A 593 -46.64 -3.70 5.91
C ALA A 593 -45.94 -5.03 5.52
N ALA A 594 -44.72 -5.29 6.00
CA ALA A 594 -43.99 -6.50 5.67
C ALA A 594 -44.57 -7.72 6.42
N PRO A 595 -44.86 -8.85 5.75
CA PRO A 595 -45.37 -10.04 6.42
C PRO A 595 -44.34 -10.60 7.41
N PRO A 596 -44.77 -11.18 8.56
CA PRO A 596 -43.85 -11.74 9.54
C PRO A 596 -43.01 -12.84 8.89
N LYS A 597 -41.68 -12.67 8.86
CA LYS A 597 -40.74 -13.71 8.43
C LYS A 597 -40.81 -14.87 9.44
N LYS A 598 -41.08 -16.08 8.95
CA LYS A 598 -41.10 -17.34 9.71
C LYS A 598 -39.72 -17.76 10.16
#